data_AF-A0A238DL36-F1
#
_entry.id   AF-A0A238DL36-F1
#
_cell.length_a   1.000
_cell.length_b   1.000
_cell.length_c   1.000
_cell.angle_alpha   90.00
_cell.angle_beta   90.00
_cell.angle_gamma   90.00
#
_symmetry.space_group_name_H-M   'P 1'
#
loop_
_entity.id
_entity.type
_entity.pdbx_description
1 polymer ?
#
loop_
_entity_poly.entity_id
_entity_poly.type
_entity_poly.pdbx_seq_one_letter_code
_entity_poly.pdbx_strand_id
1 'polypeptide(L)'
;MSDLKPAEFRGSALDDLRAFPQDARREAGHQINRVQNGLEPDDWKPMTNVDPGVQEIRIRDASGACRVFCVAKSAAKPCAS
;
A
#
# COMPACT_ATOMS: atom_id res chain seq x y z
N MET A 1 -18.38 -4.91 14.49
CA MET A 1 -17.31 -5.53 13.68
C MET A 1 -16.89 -4.49 12.68
N SER A 2 -15.67 -3.97 12.81
CA SER A 2 -15.18 -2.90 11.93
C SER A 2 -15.25 -3.39 10.49
N ASP A 3 -15.94 -2.62 9.64
CA ASP A 3 -16.07 -2.88 8.20
C ASP A 3 -14.70 -2.68 7.54
N LEU A 4 -13.84 -3.70 7.64
CA LEU A 4 -12.55 -3.72 6.97
C LEU A 4 -12.81 -3.80 5.47
N LYS A 5 -12.32 -2.83 4.71
CA LYS A 5 -12.39 -2.92 3.25
C LYS A 5 -11.60 -4.15 2.79
N PRO A 6 -12.22 -5.10 2.06
CA PRO A 6 -11.51 -6.27 1.57
C PRO A 6 -10.42 -5.83 0.58
N ALA A 7 -9.22 -6.38 0.72
CA ALA A 7 -8.13 -6.15 -0.23
C ALA A 7 -8.25 -7.15 -1.38
N GLU A 8 -8.47 -6.64 -2.59
CA GLU A 8 -8.43 -7.44 -3.82
C GLU A 8 -7.08 -7.29 -4.51
N PHE A 9 -6.36 -8.40 -4.65
CA PHE A 9 -5.13 -8.45 -5.43
C PHE A 9 -5.45 -8.78 -6.89
N ARG A 10 -4.93 -8.00 -7.84
CA ARG A 10 -5.16 -8.17 -9.28
C ARG A 10 -3.91 -8.71 -9.98
N GLY A 11 -4.10 -9.61 -10.94
CA GLY A 11 -3.02 -10.19 -11.73
C GLY A 11 -1.98 -10.92 -10.86
N SER A 12 -0.70 -10.63 -11.08
CA SER A 12 0.42 -11.20 -10.32
C SER A 12 0.68 -10.54 -8.96
N ALA A 13 -0.11 -9.54 -8.55
CA ALA A 13 0.21 -8.72 -7.37
C ALA A 13 0.34 -9.55 -6.07
N LEU A 14 -0.50 -10.58 -5.89
CA LEU A 14 -0.41 -11.45 -4.71
C LEU A 14 0.85 -12.33 -4.73
N ASP A 15 1.25 -12.80 -5.91
CA ASP A 15 2.44 -13.63 -6.09
C ASP A 15 3.72 -12.79 -5.89
N ASP A 16 3.75 -11.59 -6.48
CA ASP A 16 4.83 -10.62 -6.32
C ASP A 16 5.03 -10.23 -4.84
N LEU A 17 3.93 -9.95 -4.14
CA LEU A 17 3.95 -9.70 -2.70
C LEU A 17 4.49 -10.90 -1.89
N ARG A 18 4.20 -12.14 -2.32
CA ARG A 18 4.70 -13.34 -1.65
C ARG A 18 6.18 -13.57 -1.90
N ALA A 19 6.70 -13.14 -3.05
CA ALA A 19 8.10 -13.19 -3.43
C ALA A 19 8.98 -12.15 -2.71
N PHE A 20 8.37 -11.17 -2.02
CA PHE A 20 9.13 -10.20 -1.23
C PHE A 20 9.96 -10.88 -0.13
N PRO A 21 11.12 -10.28 0.25
CA PRO A 21 11.84 -10.64 1.45
C PRO A 21 10.92 -10.65 2.67
N GLN A 22 11.20 -11.50 3.66
CA GLN A 22 10.33 -11.72 4.82
C GLN A 22 9.94 -10.41 5.52
N ASP A 23 10.91 -9.53 5.78
CA ASP A 23 10.69 -8.24 6.43
C ASP A 23 9.84 -7.29 5.57
N ALA A 24 10.18 -7.16 4.29
CA ALA A 24 9.42 -6.34 3.35
C ALA A 24 7.97 -6.83 3.17
N ARG A 25 7.75 -8.15 3.16
CA ARG A 25 6.41 -8.75 3.08
C ARG A 25 5.60 -8.49 4.35
N ARG A 26 6.24 -8.59 5.52
CA ARG A 26 5.59 -8.30 6.81
C ARG A 26 5.18 -6.84 6.87
N GLU A 27 6.07 -5.95 6.48
CA GLU A 27 5.79 -4.51 6.45
C GLU A 27 4.70 -4.17 5.43
N ALA A 28 4.75 -4.77 4.24
CA ALA A 28 3.69 -4.61 3.25
C ALA A 28 2.31 -5.02 3.79
N GLY A 29 2.22 -6.16 4.48
CA GLY A 29 0.98 -6.61 5.11
C GLY A 29 0.46 -5.63 6.16
N HIS A 30 1.36 -5.06 6.97
CA HIS A 30 1.01 -4.03 7.95
C HIS A 30 0.47 -2.75 7.29
N GLN A 31 1.15 -2.26 6.25
CA GLN A 31 0.71 -1.05 5.52
C GLN A 31 -0.62 -1.28 4.78
N ILE A 32 -0.82 -2.45 4.17
CA ILE A 32 -2.10 -2.82 3.55
C ILE A 32 -3.22 -2.85 4.61
N ASN A 33 -2.96 -3.42 5.79
CA ASN A 33 -3.94 -3.47 6.86
C ASN A 33 -4.37 -2.06 7.32
N ARG A 34 -3.43 -1.09 7.37
CA ARG A 34 -3.76 0.32 7.63
C ARG A 34 -4.74 0.86 6.59
N VAL A 35 -4.45 0.65 5.31
CA VAL A 35 -5.33 1.09 4.21
C VAL A 35 -6.73 0.44 4.29
N GLN A 36 -6.80 -0.84 4.64
CA GLN A 36 -8.09 -1.54 4.84
C GLN A 36 -8.91 -0.96 6.01
N ASN A 37 -8.24 -0.46 7.04
CA ASN A 37 -8.85 0.29 8.16
C ASN A 37 -9.14 1.76 7.82
N GLY A 38 -8.90 2.20 6.58
CA GLY A 38 -9.07 3.60 6.18
C GLY A 38 -7.99 4.54 6.70
N LEU A 39 -6.90 3.99 7.24
CA LEU A 39 -5.72 4.74 7.66
C LEU A 39 -4.75 4.91 6.49
N GLU A 40 -3.96 5.97 6.55
CA GLU A 40 -2.89 6.19 5.58
C GLU A 40 -1.68 5.28 5.88
N PRO A 41 -0.99 4.77 4.85
CA PRO A 41 0.32 4.12 5.03
C PRO A 41 1.35 5.10 5.62
N ASP A 42 2.47 4.57 6.10
CA ASP A 42 3.54 5.38 6.69
C ASP A 42 4.38 6.13 5.63
N ASP A 43 4.97 5.39 4.68
CA ASP A 43 5.70 5.96 3.53
C ASP A 43 4.91 5.67 2.24
N TRP A 44 4.17 6.66 1.73
CA TRP A 44 3.42 6.52 0.48
C TRP A 44 3.40 7.80 -0.35
N LYS A 45 3.12 7.65 -1.65
CA LYS A 45 2.98 8.75 -2.59
C LYS A 45 1.70 8.59 -3.43
N PRO A 46 0.88 9.64 -3.60
CA PRO A 46 -0.24 9.60 -4.55
C PRO A 46 0.28 9.51 -5.99
N MET A 47 -0.33 8.64 -6.79
CA MET A 47 -0.02 8.42 -8.20
C MET A 47 -1.13 9.01 -9.07
N THR A 48 -1.30 10.33 -9.01
CA THR A 48 -2.33 11.07 -9.77
C THR A 48 -2.18 10.95 -11.29
N ASN A 49 -0.99 10.59 -11.78
CA ASN A 49 -0.75 10.35 -13.21
C ASN A 49 -1.28 8.99 -13.70
N VAL A 50 -1.59 8.05 -12.79
CA VAL A 50 -2.17 6.75 -13.15
C VAL A 50 -3.68 6.82 -13.02
N ASP A 51 -4.19 7.18 -11.84
CA ASP A 51 -5.62 7.36 -11.58
C ASP A 51 -5.83 8.14 -10.26
N PRO A 52 -6.86 9.01 -10.16
CA PRO A 52 -7.23 9.70 -8.92
C PRO A 52 -7.75 8.70 -7.86
N GLY A 53 -6.82 8.08 -7.16
CA GLY A 53 -7.10 7.07 -6.13
C GLY A 53 -5.97 6.03 -5.96
N VAL A 54 -4.98 6.02 -6.85
CA VAL A 54 -3.81 5.15 -6.74
C VAL A 54 -2.79 5.75 -5.77
N GLN A 55 -2.29 4.90 -4.88
CA GLN A 55 -1.22 5.19 -3.95
C GLN A 55 -0.08 4.19 -4.16
N GLU A 56 1.15 4.69 -4.18
CA GLU A 56 2.38 3.89 -4.11
C GLU A 56 2.82 3.82 -2.64
N ILE A 57 2.70 2.66 -2.01
CA ILE A 57 3.30 2.36 -0.71
C ILE A 57 4.75 1.97 -0.96
N ARG A 58 5.67 2.65 -0.27
CA ARG A 58 7.10 2.45 -0.40
C ARG A 58 7.60 1.72 0.84
N ILE A 59 8.31 0.62 0.61
CA ILE A 59 8.84 -0.21 1.67
C ILE A 59 10.33 -0.29 1.44
N ARG A 60 11.11 0.25 2.37
CA ARG A 60 12.56 0.14 2.35
C ARG A 60 12.99 -0.70 3.53
N ASP A 61 13.83 -1.67 3.23
CA ASP A 61 14.45 -2.53 4.21
C ASP A 61 15.94 -2.67 3.91
N ALA A 62 16.71 -3.23 4.84
CA ALA A 62 18.11 -3.58 4.63
C ALA A 62 18.33 -4.45 3.37
N SER A 63 17.31 -5.23 2.99
CA SER A 63 17.34 -6.12 1.82
C SER A 63 17.06 -5.41 0.49
N GLY A 64 16.60 -4.15 0.50
CA GLY A 64 16.31 -3.37 -0.71
C GLY A 64 15.05 -2.51 -0.61
N ALA A 65 14.55 -2.09 -1.76
CA ALA A 65 13.34 -1.26 -1.88
C ALA A 65 12.24 -2.01 -2.63
N CYS A 66 11.12 -2.23 -1.96
CA CYS A 66 9.91 -2.82 -2.52
C CYS A 66 8.80 -1.76 -2.60
N ARG A 67 7.88 -1.91 -3.56
CA ARG A 67 6.78 -0.96 -3.73
C ARG A 67 5.48 -1.70 -3.98
N VAL A 68 4.42 -1.25 -3.33
CA VAL A 68 3.07 -1.80 -3.50
C VAL A 68 2.16 -0.70 -4.02
N PHE A 69 1.54 -0.92 -5.16
CA PHE A 69 0.56 0.00 -5.72
C PHE A 69 -0.85 -0.48 -5.35
N CYS A 70 -1.64 0.40 -4.74
CA CYS A 70 -3.01 0.09 -4.36
C CYS A 70 -3.95 1.23 -4.74
N VAL A 71 -5.19 0.88 -5.07
CA VAL A 71 -6.28 1.84 -5.26
C VAL A 71 -7.04 1.92 -3.95
N ALA A 72 -7.04 3.10 -3.32
CA ALA A 72 -7.76 3.31 -2.08
C ALA A 72 -8.49 4.65 -2.09
N LYS A 73 -9.77 4.63 -1.71
CA LYS A 73 -10.44 5.81 -1.15
C LYS A 73 -9.95 6.00 0.29
N SER A 74 -8.75 6.54 0.44
CA SER A 74 -8.29 7.17 1.67
C SER A 74 -8.52 8.67 1.54
N ALA A 75 -8.86 9.36 2.63
CA ALA A 75 -8.84 10.81 2.67
C ALA A 75 -7.39 11.24 2.39
N ALA A 76 -7.11 11.65 1.16
CA ALA A 76 -5.76 12.06 0.77
C ALA A 76 -5.27 13.12 1.75
N LYS A 77 -4.09 12.92 2.35
CA LYS A 77 -3.36 13.99 3.04
C LYS A 77 -3.43 15.26 2.18
N PRO A 78 -4.04 16.37 2.65
CA PRO A 78 -3.94 17.61 1.93
C PRO A 78 -2.45 17.93 1.81
N CYS A 79 -1.97 18.17 0.60
CA CYS A 79 -0.62 18.64 0.35
C CYS A 79 -0.39 19.85 1.27
N ALA A 80 0.37 19.66 2.34
CA ALA A 80 0.96 20.78 3.06
C ALA A 80 2.05 21.33 2.14
N SER A 81 1.73 22.49 1.57
CA SER A 81 2.63 23.39 0.83
C SER A 81 3.92 23.67 1.56
#